data_AF-A0A953EF23-F1
#
_entry.id   AF-A0A953EF23-F1
#
_cell.length_a   1.000
_cell.length_b   1.000
_cell.length_c   1.000
_cell.angle_alpha   90.00
_cell.angle_beta   90.00
_cell.angle_gamma   90.00
#
_symmetry.space_group_name_H-M   'P 1'
#
loop_
_entity.id
_entity.type
_entity.pdbx_description
1 polymer ?
#
loop_
_entity_poly.entity_id
_entity_poly.type
_entity_poly.pdbx_seq_one_letter_code
_entity_poly.pdbx_strand_id
1 'polypeptide(L)' 'DKAAVLAVLPHGSGTVEVVEGGLEIPDESGTGSTIIANAAAVVRLDIAEGRA' A
#
# COMPACT_ATOMS: atom_id res chain seq x y z
N ASP A 1 -6.45 -7.75 2.85
CA ASP A 1 -5.97 -7.93 4.23
C ASP A 1 -4.76 -7.02 4.45
N LYS A 2 -4.79 -6.12 5.44
CA LYS A 2 -3.70 -5.17 5.69
C LYS A 2 -2.45 -5.85 6.26
N ALA A 3 -2.61 -6.88 7.09
CA ALA A 3 -1.51 -7.62 7.68
C ALA A 3 -0.75 -8.42 6.61
N ALA A 4 -1.49 -9.05 5.68
CA ALA A 4 -0.89 -9.75 4.55
C ALA A 4 -0.09 -8.81 3.64
N VAL A 5 -0.61 -7.60 3.37
CA VAL A 5 0.12 -6.59 2.58
C VAL A 5 1.38 -6.10 3.32
N LEU A 6 1.30 -5.87 4.62
CA LEU A 6 2.46 -5.45 5.42
C LEU A 6 3.55 -6.53 5.46
N ALA A 7 3.15 -7.80 5.50
CA ALA A 7 4.06 -8.94 5.52
C ALA A 7 4.89 -9.11 4.23
N VAL A 8 4.53 -8.41 3.14
CA VAL A 8 5.32 -8.38 1.89
C VAL A 8 6.61 -7.57 2.06
N LEU A 9 6.65 -6.63 3.01
CA LEU A 9 7.87 -5.85 3.25
C LEU A 9 8.97 -6.78 3.79
N PRO A 10 10.13 -6.87 3.13
CA PRO A 10 11.19 -7.81 3.52
C PRO A 10 11.78 -7.46 4.89
N HIS A 11 11.79 -6.17 5.25
CA HIS A 11 12.35 -5.66 6.49
C HIS A 11 11.57 -4.43 6.98
N GLY A 12 11.81 -4.10 8.24
CA GLY A 12 11.28 -2.90 8.89
C GLY A 12 10.00 -3.16 9.68
N SER A 13 9.55 -2.10 10.33
CA SER A 13 8.21 -2.02 10.92
C SER A 13 7.50 -0.86 10.25
N GLY A 14 6.22 -1.04 9.93
CA GLY A 14 5.47 -0.08 9.15
C GLY A 14 3.98 -0.20 9.36
N THR A 15 3.26 0.76 8.80
CA THR A 15 1.80 0.81 8.81
C THR A 15 1.30 0.74 7.38
N VAL A 16 0.15 0.10 7.16
CA VAL A 16 -0.54 0.09 5.86
C VAL A 16 -1.81 0.91 5.96
N GLU A 17 -1.85 1.98 5.17
CA GLU A 17 -3.07 2.74 4.91
C GLU A 17 -3.67 2.28 3.58
N VAL A 18 -4.98 2.10 3.55
CA VAL A 18 -5.73 1.71 2.35
C VAL A 18 -6.83 2.72 2.17
N VAL A 19 -6.90 3.29 0.98
CA VAL A 19 -7.92 4.26 0.57
C VAL A 19 -8.63 3.75 -0.67
N GLU A 20 -9.85 4.22 -0.90
CA GLU A 20 -10.59 3.94 -2.14
C GLU A 20 -9.89 4.58 -3.34
N GLY A 21 -9.79 3.84 -4.44
CA GLY A 21 -9.16 4.30 -5.68
C GLY A 21 -8.59 3.15 -6.51
N GLY A 22 -7.68 3.48 -7.42
CA GLY A 22 -7.13 2.52 -8.38
C GLY A 22 -8.01 2.41 -9.62
N LEU A 23 -8.17 1.19 -10.14
CA LEU A 23 -9.03 0.90 -11.28
C LEU A 23 -9.74 -0.43 -11.08
N GLU A 24 -11.04 -0.45 -11.42
CA GLU A 24 -11.85 -1.64 -11.51
C GLU A 24 -12.27 -1.84 -12.98
N ILE A 25 -12.03 -3.04 -13.50
CA ILE A 25 -12.48 -3.46 -14.83
C ILE A 25 -13.46 -4.62 -14.64
N PRO A 26 -14.78 -4.38 -14.77
CA PRO A 26 -15.78 -5.44 -14.67
C PRO A 26 -15.67 -6.41 -15.85
N ASP A 27 -16.01 -7.68 -15.61
CA ASP A 27 -16.17 -8.66 -16.67
C ASP A 27 -17.49 -8.49 -17.45
N GLU A 28 -17.59 -9.11 -18.62
CA GLU A 28 -18.78 -9.00 -19.49
C GLU A 28 -20.04 -9.62 -18.86
N SER A 29 -19.86 -10.60 -17.96
CA SER A 29 -20.95 -11.25 -17.23
C SER A 29 -21.46 -10.44 -16.04
N GLY A 30 -20.74 -9.40 -15.61
CA GLY A 30 -21.02 -8.63 -14.39
C GLY A 30 -20.86 -9.44 -13.10
N THR A 31 -20.24 -10.61 -13.14
CA THR A 31 -20.10 -11.51 -11.97
C THR A 31 -18.75 -11.38 -11.27
N GLY A 32 -17.83 -10.63 -11.87
CA GLY A 32 -16.49 -10.43 -11.38
C GLY A 32 -15.82 -9.22 -12.02
N SER A 33 -14.62 -8.93 -11.54
CA SER A 33 -13.87 -7.74 -11.89
C SER A 33 -12.37 -7.97 -11.72
N THR A 34 -11.57 -7.39 -12.60
CA THR A 34 -10.13 -7.22 -12.39
C THR A 34 -9.87 -5.91 -11.66
N ILE A 35 -9.21 -5.97 -10.50
CA ILE A 35 -8.88 -4.79 -9.69
C ILE A 35 -7.39 -4.49 -9.80
N ILE A 36 -7.05 -3.23 -10.09
CA ILE A 36 -5.68 -2.72 -10.11
C ILE A 36 -5.53 -1.73 -8.95
N ALA A 37 -4.71 -2.10 -7.96
CA ALA A 37 -4.38 -1.26 -6.83
C ALA A 37 -3.01 -0.59 -7.02
N ASN A 38 -2.93 0.71 -6.77
CA ASN A 38 -1.66 1.42 -6.68
C ASN A 38 -1.14 1.40 -5.24
N ALA A 39 0.16 1.17 -5.07
CA ALA A 39 0.81 1.18 -3.77
C ALA A 39 2.10 2.01 -3.81
N ALA A 40 2.34 2.78 -2.75
CA ALA A 40 3.56 3.56 -2.57
C ALA A 40 4.19 3.23 -1.22
N ALA A 41 5.47 2.89 -1.21
CA ALA A 41 6.24 2.68 0.01
C ALA A 41 7.01 3.97 0.35
N VAL A 42 6.77 4.52 1.53
CA VAL A 42 7.43 5.74 2.02
C VAL A 42 8.32 5.39 3.20
N VAL A 43 9.63 5.46 2.99
CA VAL A 43 10.64 5.24 4.04
C VAL A 43 10.99 6.56 4.70
N ARG A 44 11.00 6.59 6.03
CA ARG A 44 11.31 7.78 6.84
C ARG A 44 12.52 7.48 7.71
N LEU A 45 13.40 8.48 7.83
CA LEU A 45 14.51 8.48 8.77
C LEU A 45 14.33 9.71 9.66
N ASP A 46 14.19 9.46 10.96
CA ASP A 46 14.17 10.53 11.95
C ASP A 46 15.60 11.00 12.19
N ILE A 47 15.91 12.23 11.79
CA ILE A 47 17.22 12.85 12.00
C ILE A 47 17.12 13.78 13.20
N ALA A 48 17.99 13.60 14.20
CA ALA A 48 18.13 14.56 15.29
C ALA A 48 18.60 15.91 14.73
N GLU A 49 17.97 17.02 15.13
CA GLU A 49 18.39 18.36 14.71
C GLU A 49 19.89 18.55 14.93
N GLY A 50 20.60 18.89 13.85
CA GLY A 50 22.05 19.07 13.87
C GLY A 50 22.42 20.14 14.90
N ARG A 51 23.40 19.83 15.74
CA ARG A 51 24.05 20.84 16.58
C ARG A 51 24.68 21.89 15.66
N ALA A 52 24.17 23.12 15.74
CA ALA A 52 24.78 24.31 15.16
C ALA A 52 26.13 24.62 15.84
#